data_AF-A0A835YPY8-F1
#
_entry.id   AF-A0A835YPY8-F1
#
_cell.length_a   1.000
_cell.length_b   1.000
_cell.length_c   1.000
_cell.angle_alpha   90.00
_cell.angle_beta   90.00
_cell.angle_gamma   90.00
#
_symmetry.space_group_name_H-M   'P 1'
#
loop_
_entity.id
_entity.type
_entity.pdbx_description
1 polymer ?
#
loop_
_entity_poly.entity_id
_entity_poly.type
_entity_poly.pdbx_seq_one_letter_code
_entity_poly.pdbx_strand_id
1 'polypeptide(L)'
;MKELRAPWPRWHSSQSAISDSVLALDDQLRDHALWRDRQQADFLERLVILPGIEAWVDARVGRLIDRGVGVTVGDVRALLRQVVSTTTVNITCSSQQSSQQTQPNDISLPESFFLNHKSLLSLLEDLDADVADLQLVGARIPYAAYRATLLTLGSRIEAPLPGGGRFTQPGDTFFAFMVPEVAFEDQALLSRMTDPDAGCLSPRLALALLMVDFANPVYSEQRAQLLELVPAAAALRPGFTLQQLGTLILSRAEAAATAASDVPPSLRAAAQQLLAYHNMPVKDIMEELAAYTASVRARLPLDSIEYQRLAESRRRVFKRSALSEFALTLPVTNIPADAARLTMRADGTVEQGGDLPEKRECDDGRLEPI
;
A
#
# COMPACT_ATOMS: atom_id res chain seq x y z
N MET A 1 1.25 9.04 7.95
CA MET A 1 1.46 10.26 7.12
C MET A 1 1.51 9.81 5.66
N LYS A 2 0.98 10.63 4.73
CA LYS A 2 0.67 10.20 3.35
C LYS A 2 1.85 10.31 2.38
N GLU A 3 2.97 10.92 2.79
CA GLU A 3 4.12 11.19 1.91
C GLU A 3 5.42 10.90 2.68
N LEU A 4 5.59 9.65 3.12
CA LEU A 4 6.75 9.16 3.89
C LEU A 4 7.84 8.52 3.02
N ARG A 5 7.90 8.90 1.75
CA ARG A 5 8.93 8.36 0.88
C ARG A 5 9.29 9.34 -0.21
N ALA A 6 10.57 9.31 -0.57
CA ALA A 6 11.07 9.95 -1.77
C ALA A 6 10.17 9.66 -2.98
N PRO A 7 9.84 10.68 -3.78
CA PRO A 7 10.48 12.01 -3.84
C PRO A 7 9.87 13.11 -2.94
N TRP A 8 8.91 12.81 -2.06
CA TRP A 8 8.15 13.80 -1.25
C TRP A 8 7.53 14.90 -2.11
N PRO A 9 6.46 14.58 -2.84
CA PRO A 9 6.00 15.38 -3.98
C PRO A 9 5.60 16.82 -3.63
N ARG A 10 5.32 17.10 -2.36
CA ARG A 10 4.88 18.43 -1.89
C ARG A 10 5.83 19.09 -0.90
N TRP A 11 6.97 18.49 -0.67
CA TRP A 11 7.91 18.97 0.34
C TRP A 11 9.15 19.54 -0.34
N HIS A 12 9.80 20.47 0.35
CA HIS A 12 11.17 20.81 0.01
C HIS A 12 12.04 19.57 0.26
N SER A 13 12.65 19.02 -0.79
CA SER A 13 13.45 17.80 -0.71
C SER A 13 14.68 17.87 -1.61
N SER A 14 15.60 16.92 -1.43
CA SER A 14 16.74 16.71 -2.34
C SER A 14 16.33 16.47 -3.79
N GLN A 15 15.12 15.96 -4.05
CA GLN A 15 14.61 15.67 -5.40
C GLN A 15 13.70 16.77 -5.96
N SER A 16 13.17 17.65 -5.11
CA SER A 16 12.39 18.81 -5.52
C SER A 16 12.61 19.98 -4.55
N ALA A 17 13.51 20.88 -4.93
CA ALA A 17 13.73 22.11 -4.18
C ALA A 17 12.64 23.13 -4.52
N ILE A 18 11.85 23.53 -3.52
CA ILE A 18 10.95 24.67 -3.65
C ILE A 18 11.79 25.95 -3.79
N SER A 19 11.71 26.58 -4.96
CA SER A 19 12.40 27.83 -5.30
C SER A 19 11.73 29.04 -4.63
N ASP A 20 12.50 30.07 -4.30
CA ASP A 20 11.97 31.34 -3.76
C ASP A 20 11.01 32.04 -4.72
N SER A 21 11.08 31.71 -6.01
CA SER A 21 10.16 32.22 -7.04
C SER A 21 8.70 31.81 -6.85
N VAL A 22 8.39 30.88 -5.94
CA VAL A 22 7.00 30.54 -5.61
C VAL A 22 6.32 31.59 -4.73
N LEU A 23 7.12 32.40 -4.01
CA LEU A 23 6.62 33.50 -3.18
C LEU A 23 6.64 34.80 -3.97
N ALA A 24 5.74 35.74 -3.69
CA ALA A 24 5.82 37.09 -4.25
C ALA A 24 7.09 37.81 -3.75
N LEU A 25 7.65 38.75 -4.52
CA LEU A 25 8.91 39.42 -4.15
C LEU A 25 8.84 40.14 -2.80
N ASP A 26 7.66 40.62 -2.43
CA ASP A 26 7.34 41.32 -1.19
C ASP A 26 6.70 40.42 -0.11
N ASP A 27 6.69 39.10 -0.34
CA ASP A 27 6.15 38.14 0.63
C ASP A 27 7.04 38.07 1.88
N GLN A 28 6.46 38.39 3.04
CA GLN A 28 7.15 38.40 4.34
C GLN A 28 7.77 37.03 4.69
N LEU A 29 7.24 35.93 4.15
CA LEU A 29 7.78 34.60 4.39
C LEU A 29 9.20 34.45 3.81
N ARG A 30 9.56 35.20 2.77
CA ARG A 30 10.90 35.11 2.14
C ARG A 30 12.04 35.38 3.11
N ASP A 31 11.86 36.32 4.03
CA ASP A 31 12.88 36.71 5.01
C ASP A 31 12.77 35.93 6.34
N HIS A 32 11.70 35.15 6.51
CA HIS A 32 11.44 34.40 7.71
C HIS A 32 12.39 33.20 7.87
N ALA A 33 12.82 32.90 9.10
CA ALA A 33 13.76 31.80 9.38
C ALA A 33 13.21 30.44 8.93
N LEU A 34 11.92 30.16 9.13
CA LEU A 34 11.28 28.91 8.65
C LEU A 34 11.41 28.69 7.14
N TRP A 35 11.50 29.76 6.34
CA TRP A 35 11.71 29.65 4.90
C TRP A 35 13.19 29.53 4.57
N ARG A 36 14.03 30.43 5.09
CA ARG A 36 15.46 30.49 4.75
C ARG A 36 16.24 29.28 5.27
N ASP A 37 15.88 28.79 6.44
CA ASP A 37 16.55 27.68 7.13
C ASP A 37 15.78 26.36 6.97
N ARG A 38 14.90 26.26 5.95
CA ARG A 38 14.11 25.05 5.67
C ARG A 38 15.04 23.86 5.44
N GLN A 39 14.78 22.77 6.15
CA GLN A 39 15.47 21.50 5.92
C GLN A 39 14.70 20.61 4.95
N GLN A 40 15.40 19.64 4.39
CA GLN A 40 14.82 18.72 3.42
C GLN A 40 13.95 17.66 4.11
N ALA A 41 12.91 17.21 3.41
CA ALA A 41 11.96 16.23 3.92
C ALA A 41 12.59 14.90 4.36
N ASP A 42 13.72 14.50 3.76
CA ASP A 42 14.46 13.29 4.13
C ASP A 42 14.97 13.33 5.57
N PHE A 43 15.33 14.51 6.10
CA PHE A 43 15.72 14.65 7.50
C PHE A 43 14.52 14.40 8.42
N LEU A 44 13.37 14.98 8.12
CA LEU A 44 12.17 14.78 8.94
C LEU A 44 11.71 13.31 8.90
N GLU A 45 11.68 12.71 7.72
CA GLU A 45 11.34 11.29 7.57
C GLU A 45 12.27 10.43 8.43
N ARG A 46 13.59 10.52 8.21
CA ARG A 46 14.56 9.60 8.82
C ARG A 46 14.79 9.83 10.30
N LEU A 47 14.79 11.08 10.75
CA LEU A 47 15.19 11.42 12.12
C LEU A 47 14.01 11.50 13.09
N VAL A 48 12.79 11.72 12.58
CA VAL A 48 11.62 11.96 13.44
C VAL A 48 10.51 10.96 13.13
N ILE A 49 10.11 10.85 11.87
CA ILE A 49 8.88 10.12 11.55
C ILE A 49 9.06 8.61 11.60
N LEU A 50 10.06 8.05 10.90
CA LEU A 50 10.28 6.60 10.93
C LEU A 50 10.58 6.10 12.35
N PRO A 51 11.51 6.71 13.12
CA PRO A 51 11.77 6.27 14.49
C PRO A 51 10.56 6.42 15.42
N GLY A 52 9.74 7.46 15.21
CA GLY A 52 8.52 7.67 15.99
C GLY A 52 7.46 6.60 15.72
N ILE A 53 7.29 6.19 14.47
CA ILE A 53 6.39 5.10 14.08
C ILE A 53 6.89 3.77 14.65
N GLU A 54 8.18 3.47 14.48
CA GLU A 54 8.81 2.25 15.02
C GLU A 54 8.65 2.17 16.53
N ALA A 55 9.00 3.23 17.27
CA ALA A 55 8.83 3.27 18.73
C ALA A 55 7.36 3.10 19.17
N TRP A 56 6.41 3.66 18.42
CA TRP A 56 4.99 3.47 18.70
C TRP A 56 4.55 2.03 18.44
N VAL A 57 4.98 1.43 17.33
CA VAL A 57 4.71 0.02 16.98
C VAL A 57 5.29 -0.91 18.05
N ASP A 58 6.56 -0.70 18.42
CA ASP A 58 7.26 -1.49 19.43
C ASP A 58 6.54 -1.44 20.77
N ALA A 59 6.18 -0.23 21.22
CA ALA A 59 5.43 -0.06 22.45
C ALA A 59 4.04 -0.72 22.37
N ARG A 60 3.37 -0.67 21.21
CA ARG A 60 2.05 -1.27 21.01
C ARG A 60 2.10 -2.80 21.02
N VAL A 61 2.97 -3.40 20.23
CA VAL A 61 3.10 -4.85 20.13
C VAL A 61 3.71 -5.41 21.41
N GLY A 62 4.77 -4.78 21.92
CA GLY A 62 5.42 -5.16 23.18
C GLY A 62 4.44 -5.23 24.34
N ARG A 63 3.58 -4.22 24.53
CA ARG A 63 2.54 -4.26 25.57
C ARG A 63 1.59 -5.46 25.45
N LEU A 64 1.26 -5.90 24.24
CA LEU A 64 0.35 -7.04 24.06
C LEU A 64 1.07 -8.37 24.28
N ILE A 65 2.36 -8.43 23.97
CA ILE A 65 3.22 -9.60 24.17
C ILE A 65 3.58 -9.76 25.65
N ASP A 66 4.00 -8.69 26.31
CA ASP A 66 4.41 -8.65 27.72
C ASP A 66 3.25 -8.93 28.67
N ARG A 67 2.02 -8.57 28.28
CA ARG A 67 0.81 -8.97 29.03
C ARG A 67 0.71 -10.48 29.21
N GLY A 68 1.25 -11.26 28.27
CA GLY A 68 1.14 -12.71 28.24
C GLY A 68 -0.30 -13.16 28.05
N VAL A 69 -1.06 -13.16 29.15
CA VAL A 69 -2.47 -13.58 29.22
C VAL A 69 -3.40 -12.37 29.25
N GLY A 70 -4.60 -12.50 28.67
CA GLY A 70 -5.61 -11.44 28.65
C GLY A 70 -5.61 -10.58 27.39
N VAL A 71 -4.93 -11.05 26.34
CA VAL A 71 -5.08 -10.53 24.97
C VAL A 71 -6.54 -10.71 24.53
N THR A 72 -7.16 -9.63 24.06
CA THR A 72 -8.56 -9.67 23.61
C THR A 72 -8.65 -10.01 22.14
N VAL A 73 -9.84 -10.44 21.69
CA VAL A 73 -10.14 -10.58 20.26
C VAL A 73 -10.00 -9.25 19.52
N GLY A 74 -10.33 -8.14 20.17
CA GLY A 74 -10.13 -6.81 19.61
C GLY A 74 -8.66 -6.53 19.29
N ASP A 75 -7.75 -6.91 20.20
CA ASP A 75 -6.31 -6.77 20.00
C ASP A 75 -5.83 -7.61 18.81
N VAL A 76 -6.23 -8.89 18.76
CA VAL A 76 -5.87 -9.81 17.66
C VAL A 76 -6.40 -9.30 16.32
N ARG A 77 -7.68 -8.90 16.28
CA ARG A 77 -8.31 -8.38 15.06
C ARG A 77 -7.63 -7.08 14.62
N ALA A 78 -7.27 -6.20 15.54
CA ALA A 78 -6.60 -4.94 15.22
C ALA A 78 -5.19 -5.15 14.63
N LEU A 79 -4.41 -6.09 15.19
CA LEU A 79 -3.08 -6.43 14.64
C LEU A 79 -3.21 -7.09 13.27
N LEU A 80 -4.04 -8.14 13.16
CA LEU A 80 -4.16 -8.88 11.90
C LEU A 80 -4.74 -8.01 10.79
N ARG A 81 -5.67 -7.09 11.10
CA ARG A 81 -6.26 -6.16 10.12
C ARG A 81 -5.18 -5.34 9.39
N GLN A 82 -4.14 -4.89 10.09
CA GLN A 82 -3.04 -4.13 9.47
C GLN A 82 -2.14 -4.99 8.57
N VAL A 83 -2.14 -6.31 8.75
CA VAL A 83 -1.38 -7.24 7.90
C VAL A 83 -2.20 -7.66 6.67
N VAL A 84 -3.48 -7.99 6.85
CA VAL A 84 -4.30 -8.62 5.80
C VAL A 84 -5.22 -7.66 5.05
N SER A 85 -5.38 -6.43 5.54
CA SER A 85 -6.18 -5.38 4.91
C SER A 85 -5.36 -4.11 4.72
N THR A 86 -5.97 -3.07 4.18
CA THR A 86 -5.34 -1.77 3.97
C THR A 86 -6.06 -0.76 4.83
N THR A 87 -5.56 -0.51 6.03
CA THR A 87 -6.15 0.42 7.01
C THR A 87 -5.67 1.86 6.82
N THR A 88 -4.45 1.99 6.30
CA THR A 88 -3.84 3.25 5.95
C THR A 88 -3.04 3.05 4.67
N VAL A 89 -2.69 4.15 4.01
CA VAL A 89 -1.80 4.11 2.85
C VAL A 89 -0.78 5.23 2.95
N ASN A 90 0.40 4.96 2.39
CA ASN A 90 1.29 6.02 1.95
C ASN A 90 0.99 6.36 0.49
N ILE A 91 1.52 7.46 -0.01
CA ILE A 91 1.48 7.83 -1.42
C ILE A 91 2.90 7.81 -1.94
N THR A 92 3.07 7.16 -3.09
CA THR A 92 4.33 7.06 -3.82
C THR A 92 4.17 7.59 -5.23
N CYS A 93 5.27 7.88 -5.89
CA CYS A 93 5.28 8.31 -7.28
C CYS A 93 6.62 7.97 -7.92
N SER A 94 6.70 8.18 -9.24
CA SER A 94 7.93 8.13 -9.99
C SER A 94 8.91 9.20 -9.50
N SER A 95 10.22 8.96 -9.62
CA SER A 95 11.23 10.01 -9.36
C SER A 95 11.35 11.00 -10.52
N GLN A 96 10.77 10.68 -11.68
CA GLN A 96 10.71 11.55 -12.85
C GLN A 96 9.56 12.56 -12.75
N GLN A 97 9.81 13.80 -13.21
CA GLN A 97 8.76 14.81 -13.34
C GLN A 97 7.81 14.47 -14.49
N SER A 98 6.52 14.75 -14.32
CA SER A 98 5.50 14.42 -15.32
C SER A 98 5.55 15.32 -16.57
N SER A 99 5.99 16.57 -16.41
CA SER A 99 6.01 17.57 -17.47
C SER A 99 7.32 17.61 -18.25
N GLN A 100 8.42 17.13 -17.66
CA GLN A 100 9.74 17.19 -18.26
C GLN A 100 10.08 15.87 -18.96
N GLN A 101 10.48 15.97 -20.22
CA GLN A 101 11.11 14.86 -20.91
C GLN A 101 12.56 14.77 -20.40
N THR A 102 12.80 13.91 -19.41
CA THR A 102 14.15 13.62 -18.93
C THR A 102 14.81 12.51 -19.75
N GLN A 103 16.13 12.51 -19.84
CA GLN A 103 16.92 11.33 -20.23
C GLN A 103 17.17 10.48 -18.97
N PRO A 104 16.90 9.16 -18.97
CA PRO A 104 16.30 8.36 -20.04
C PRO A 104 14.81 8.69 -20.27
N ASN A 105 14.35 8.52 -21.51
CA ASN A 105 13.00 8.85 -22.02
C ASN A 105 11.85 8.00 -21.41
N ASP A 106 12.06 7.38 -20.26
CA ASP A 106 11.13 6.46 -19.63
C ASP A 106 10.72 6.96 -18.24
N ILE A 107 9.44 6.77 -17.91
CA ILE A 107 8.93 6.94 -16.56
C ILE A 107 9.07 5.62 -15.82
N SER A 108 9.75 5.65 -14.67
CA SER A 108 9.90 4.47 -13.82
C SER A 108 8.73 4.40 -12.85
N LEU A 109 7.99 3.31 -12.86
CA LEU A 109 6.84 3.12 -11.98
C LEU A 109 7.30 2.63 -10.60
N PRO A 110 6.64 3.04 -9.50
CA PRO A 110 6.95 2.54 -8.17
C PRO A 110 6.76 1.02 -8.08
N GLU A 111 7.76 0.28 -7.61
CA GLU A 111 7.67 -1.18 -7.46
C GLU A 111 6.54 -1.60 -6.50
N SER A 112 6.28 -0.76 -5.49
CA SER A 112 5.19 -0.93 -4.52
C SER A 112 3.79 -0.84 -5.12
N PHE A 113 3.67 -0.32 -6.35
CA PHE A 113 2.43 -0.41 -7.12
C PHE A 113 2.13 -1.86 -7.52
N PHE A 114 3.16 -2.68 -7.77
CA PHE A 114 2.95 -4.05 -8.26
C PHE A 114 2.92 -5.08 -7.13
N LEU A 115 3.80 -4.91 -6.13
CA LEU A 115 4.01 -5.87 -5.05
C LEU A 115 4.19 -5.15 -3.73
N ASN A 116 3.94 -5.83 -2.60
CA ASN A 116 4.43 -5.36 -1.30
C ASN A 116 5.93 -5.66 -1.18
N HIS A 117 6.71 -5.08 -2.11
CA HIS A 117 8.08 -5.47 -2.42
C HIS A 117 8.97 -5.49 -1.18
N LYS A 118 8.96 -4.40 -0.37
CA LYS A 118 9.77 -4.32 0.85
C LYS A 118 9.49 -5.45 1.84
N SER A 119 8.21 -5.66 2.17
CA SER A 119 7.82 -6.66 3.17
C SER A 119 8.10 -8.07 2.66
N LEU A 120 7.83 -8.34 1.38
CA LEU A 120 8.10 -9.63 0.76
C LEU A 120 9.59 -9.95 0.73
N LEU A 121 10.44 -9.00 0.32
CA LEU A 121 11.89 -9.20 0.30
C LEU A 121 12.43 -9.47 1.71
N SER A 122 12.05 -8.65 2.69
CA SER A 122 12.47 -8.84 4.09
C SER A 122 12.10 -10.23 4.61
N LEU A 123 10.88 -10.70 4.36
CA LEU A 123 10.43 -12.02 4.82
C LEU A 123 11.11 -13.18 4.10
N LEU A 124 11.47 -13.00 2.83
CA LEU A 124 12.23 -14.00 2.08
C LEU A 124 13.68 -14.06 2.58
N GLU A 125 14.29 -12.92 2.86
CA GLU A 125 15.61 -12.84 3.49
C GLU A 125 15.61 -13.50 4.89
N ASP A 126 14.58 -13.27 5.70
CA ASP A 126 14.37 -13.94 7.00
C ASP A 126 14.19 -15.47 6.88
N LEU A 127 13.91 -15.97 5.68
CA LEU A 127 13.76 -17.39 5.33
C LEU A 127 14.97 -17.92 4.53
N ASP A 128 16.10 -17.20 4.56
CA ASP A 128 17.35 -17.53 3.88
C ASP A 128 17.23 -17.69 2.35
N ALA A 129 16.25 -17.02 1.72
CA ALA A 129 16.10 -17.01 0.27
C ALA A 129 17.00 -15.97 -0.42
N ASP A 130 17.57 -16.35 -1.57
CA ASP A 130 18.33 -15.43 -2.43
C ASP A 130 17.39 -14.59 -3.30
N VAL A 131 17.17 -13.35 -2.89
CA VAL A 131 16.18 -12.47 -3.53
C VAL A 131 16.73 -11.61 -4.68
N ALA A 132 17.98 -11.84 -5.12
CA ALA A 132 18.62 -11.02 -6.14
C ALA A 132 17.80 -10.89 -7.44
N ASP A 133 17.11 -11.97 -7.82
CA ASP A 133 16.33 -12.04 -9.07
C ASP A 133 14.90 -11.49 -8.96
N LEU A 134 14.41 -11.18 -7.76
CA LEU A 134 13.03 -10.73 -7.53
C LEU A 134 12.80 -9.23 -7.68
N GLN A 135 13.86 -8.48 -7.95
CA GLN A 135 13.77 -7.03 -8.10
C GLN A 135 12.86 -6.68 -9.28
N LEU A 136 11.95 -5.71 -9.10
CA LEU A 136 11.15 -5.12 -10.19
C LEU A 136 11.89 -3.99 -10.94
N VAL A 137 13.21 -3.95 -10.81
CA VAL A 137 14.08 -2.98 -11.50
C VAL A 137 13.72 -2.95 -12.99
N GLY A 138 13.33 -1.79 -13.49
CA GLY A 138 12.97 -1.61 -14.90
C GLY A 138 11.48 -1.70 -15.23
N ALA A 139 10.58 -1.60 -14.25
CA ALA A 139 9.16 -1.31 -14.51
C ALA A 139 9.00 0.10 -15.13
N ARG A 140 9.29 0.21 -16.43
CA ARG A 140 9.41 1.46 -17.17
C ARG A 140 8.39 1.56 -18.27
N ILE A 141 7.80 2.74 -18.42
CA ILE A 141 6.91 3.07 -19.53
C ILE A 141 7.59 4.16 -20.36
N PRO A 142 7.67 4.02 -21.70
CA PRO A 142 8.13 5.10 -22.57
C PRO A 142 7.34 6.38 -22.32
N TYR A 143 8.01 7.51 -22.13
CA TYR A 143 7.38 8.79 -21.79
C TYR A 143 6.29 9.20 -22.80
N ALA A 144 6.49 8.89 -24.09
CA ALA A 144 5.49 9.13 -25.12
C ALA A 144 4.19 8.33 -24.88
N ALA A 145 4.30 7.06 -24.50
CA ALA A 145 3.16 6.21 -24.16
C ALA A 145 2.46 6.70 -22.87
N TYR A 146 3.25 7.13 -21.88
CA TYR A 146 2.74 7.74 -20.67
C TYR A 146 1.91 9.00 -20.96
N ARG A 147 2.46 9.93 -21.76
CA ARG A 147 1.76 11.15 -22.17
C ARG A 147 0.50 10.87 -22.98
N ALA A 148 0.56 9.94 -23.94
CA ALA A 148 -0.61 9.54 -24.71
C ALA A 148 -1.72 9.01 -23.80
N THR A 149 -1.36 8.23 -22.79
CA THR A 149 -2.30 7.73 -21.78
C THR A 149 -2.92 8.87 -20.96
N LEU A 150 -2.13 9.85 -20.50
CA LEU A 150 -2.66 11.00 -19.77
C LEU A 150 -3.69 11.78 -20.59
N LEU A 151 -3.42 11.98 -21.88
CA LEU A 151 -4.33 12.65 -22.81
C LEU A 151 -5.62 11.85 -23.02
N THR A 152 -5.51 10.55 -23.31
CA THR A 152 -6.68 9.66 -23.50
C THR A 152 -7.59 9.62 -22.27
N LEU A 153 -7.00 9.61 -21.08
CA LEU A 153 -7.75 9.60 -19.82
C LEU A 153 -8.16 11.00 -19.33
N GLY A 154 -7.86 12.07 -20.09
CA GLY A 154 -8.19 13.44 -19.69
C GLY A 154 -7.63 13.80 -18.31
N SER A 155 -6.41 13.32 -18.02
CA SER A 155 -5.75 13.51 -16.72
C SER A 155 -5.51 14.99 -16.48
N ARG A 156 -5.83 15.45 -15.27
CA ARG A 156 -5.68 16.84 -14.85
C ARG A 156 -5.65 16.95 -13.33
N ILE A 157 -5.10 18.04 -12.84
CA ILE A 157 -5.14 18.42 -11.43
C ILE A 157 -6.26 19.44 -11.24
N GLU A 158 -7.09 19.25 -10.22
CA GLU A 158 -8.22 20.14 -9.91
C GLU A 158 -8.27 20.52 -8.42
N ALA A 159 -8.65 21.77 -8.15
CA ALA A 159 -9.01 22.22 -6.81
C ALA A 159 -10.10 23.30 -6.83
N PRO A 160 -10.99 23.34 -5.82
CA PRO A 160 -11.89 24.46 -5.63
C PRO A 160 -11.08 25.73 -5.27
N LEU A 161 -11.49 26.88 -5.81
CA LEU A 161 -10.90 28.17 -5.47
C LEU A 161 -11.78 28.93 -4.46
N PRO A 162 -11.17 29.71 -3.54
CA PRO A 162 -11.91 30.68 -2.74
C PRO A 162 -12.66 31.67 -3.67
N GLY A 163 -13.96 31.87 -3.43
CA GLY A 163 -14.78 32.81 -4.22
C GLY A 163 -15.62 32.22 -5.35
N GLY A 164 -15.66 30.88 -5.48
CA GLY A 164 -16.51 30.21 -6.47
C GLY A 164 -15.79 30.08 -7.82
N GLY A 165 -15.09 28.97 -7.98
CA GLY A 165 -14.31 28.66 -9.18
C GLY A 165 -13.55 27.36 -9.00
N ARG A 166 -12.85 26.94 -10.05
CA ARG A 166 -12.02 25.73 -10.03
C ARG A 166 -10.69 26.00 -10.70
N PHE A 167 -9.60 25.71 -10.01
CA PHE A 167 -8.29 25.58 -10.61
C PHE A 167 -8.27 24.26 -11.39
N THR A 168 -7.81 24.30 -12.64
CA THR A 168 -7.61 23.12 -13.46
C THR A 168 -6.29 23.23 -14.21
N GLN A 169 -5.46 22.20 -14.13
CA GLN A 169 -4.22 22.07 -14.90
C GLN A 169 -4.19 20.72 -15.61
N PRO A 170 -4.09 20.68 -16.96
CA PRO A 170 -3.94 19.43 -17.70
C PRO A 170 -2.66 18.68 -17.32
N GLY A 171 -2.71 17.34 -17.35
CA GLY A 171 -1.58 16.48 -17.07
C GLY A 171 -1.69 15.79 -15.70
N ASP A 172 -0.54 15.54 -15.09
CA ASP A 172 -0.43 14.82 -13.82
C ASP A 172 0.14 15.75 -12.72
N THR A 173 0.34 15.22 -11.51
CA THR A 173 1.12 15.87 -10.45
C THR A 173 2.55 16.19 -10.89
N PHE A 174 3.29 16.97 -10.09
CA PHE A 174 4.68 17.34 -10.42
C PHE A 174 5.56 16.13 -10.74
N PHE A 175 5.55 15.11 -9.88
CA PHE A 175 6.10 13.80 -10.16
C PHE A 175 5.07 12.91 -10.86
N ALA A 176 5.53 12.07 -11.78
CA ALA A 176 4.65 11.19 -12.55
C ALA A 176 4.10 10.03 -11.70
N PHE A 177 2.92 9.53 -12.08
CA PHE A 177 2.36 8.26 -11.61
C PHE A 177 2.16 8.21 -10.09
N MET A 178 1.57 9.26 -9.51
CA MET A 178 1.32 9.29 -8.07
C MET A 178 0.22 8.31 -7.66
N VAL A 179 0.49 7.36 -6.77
CA VAL A 179 -0.45 6.27 -6.41
C VAL A 179 -0.37 5.90 -4.94
N PRO A 180 -1.45 5.32 -4.35
CA PRO A 180 -1.38 4.71 -3.03
C PRO A 180 -0.43 3.51 -2.99
N GLU A 181 0.31 3.36 -1.89
CA GLU A 181 1.10 2.18 -1.54
C GLU A 181 0.85 1.77 -0.07
N VAL A 182 1.32 0.57 0.30
CA VAL A 182 1.28 0.07 1.69
C VAL A 182 1.98 1.07 2.61
N ALA A 183 1.35 1.40 3.74
CA ALA A 183 1.91 2.34 4.70
C ALA A 183 3.18 1.79 5.37
N PHE A 184 4.09 2.69 5.75
CA PHE A 184 5.26 2.31 6.52
C PHE A 184 4.90 1.73 7.89
N GLU A 185 3.84 2.23 8.52
CA GLU A 185 3.33 1.70 9.80
C GLU A 185 2.99 0.21 9.71
N ASP A 186 2.34 -0.22 8.62
CA ASP A 186 1.99 -1.63 8.41
C ASP A 186 3.25 -2.49 8.20
N GLN A 187 4.27 -1.95 7.53
CA GLN A 187 5.56 -2.62 7.33
C GLN A 187 6.32 -2.77 8.67
N ALA A 188 6.38 -1.71 9.46
CA ALA A 188 7.01 -1.71 10.78
C ALA A 188 6.29 -2.67 11.72
N LEU A 189 4.95 -2.69 11.70
CA LEU A 189 4.16 -3.64 12.47
C LEU A 189 4.48 -5.08 12.07
N LEU A 190 4.49 -5.38 10.78
CA LEU A 190 4.76 -6.73 10.30
C LEU A 190 6.16 -7.19 10.72
N SER A 191 7.18 -6.35 10.52
CA SER A 191 8.55 -6.60 10.96
C SER A 191 8.61 -6.91 12.47
N ARG A 192 7.94 -6.11 13.30
CA ARG A 192 7.89 -6.35 14.74
C ARG A 192 7.12 -7.63 15.10
N MET A 193 6.08 -7.98 14.36
CA MET A 193 5.30 -9.21 14.57
C MET A 193 6.06 -10.46 14.14
N THR A 194 7.01 -10.37 13.22
CA THR A 194 7.85 -11.48 12.74
C THR A 194 9.24 -11.53 13.37
N ASP A 195 9.53 -10.61 14.29
CA ASP A 195 10.77 -10.60 15.06
C ASP A 195 11.05 -11.99 15.68
N PRO A 196 12.26 -12.55 15.47
CA PRO A 196 12.56 -13.93 15.87
C PRO A 196 12.62 -14.11 17.39
N ASP A 197 12.94 -13.07 18.14
CA ASP A 197 13.14 -13.14 19.60
C ASP A 197 11.83 -12.88 20.36
N ALA A 198 10.98 -12.01 19.83
CA ALA A 198 9.83 -11.49 20.55
C ALA A 198 8.58 -11.30 19.67
N GLY A 199 8.52 -11.87 18.47
CA GLY A 199 7.37 -11.79 17.56
C GLY A 199 6.20 -12.71 17.94
N CYS A 200 5.10 -12.57 17.20
CA CYS A 200 3.87 -13.37 17.36
C CYS A 200 3.43 -14.11 16.08
N LEU A 201 4.13 -13.88 14.96
CA LEU A 201 3.96 -14.59 13.70
C LEU A 201 5.30 -15.14 13.25
N SER A 202 5.31 -16.32 12.62
CA SER A 202 6.51 -16.77 11.92
C SER A 202 6.66 -16.01 10.59
N PRO A 203 7.90 -15.76 10.11
CA PRO A 203 8.13 -15.19 8.78
C PRO A 203 7.42 -15.99 7.68
N ARG A 204 7.37 -17.31 7.82
CA ARG A 204 6.65 -18.22 6.91
C ARG A 204 5.15 -17.96 6.82
N LEU A 205 4.48 -17.73 7.96
CA LEU A 205 3.06 -17.42 7.96
C LEU A 205 2.82 -16.00 7.43
N ALA A 206 3.64 -15.03 7.83
CA ALA A 206 3.58 -13.67 7.31
C ALA A 206 3.74 -13.62 5.78
N LEU A 207 4.71 -14.35 5.23
CA LEU A 207 4.89 -14.49 3.78
C LEU A 207 3.64 -15.06 3.13
N ALA A 208 3.09 -16.16 3.65
CA ALA A 208 1.89 -16.77 3.11
C ALA A 208 0.66 -15.83 3.15
N LEU A 209 0.52 -15.01 4.21
CA LEU A 209 -0.52 -13.98 4.30
C LEU A 209 -0.36 -12.91 3.21
N LEU A 210 0.86 -12.43 2.96
CA LEU A 210 1.13 -11.44 1.91
C LEU A 210 1.01 -12.02 0.49
N MET A 211 1.24 -13.33 0.34
CA MET A 211 1.11 -14.01 -0.95
C MET A 211 -0.35 -14.19 -1.39
N VAL A 212 -1.33 -14.16 -0.47
CA VAL A 212 -2.75 -14.11 -0.83
C VAL A 212 -3.02 -12.81 -1.60
N ASP A 213 -3.37 -12.97 -2.88
CA ASP A 213 -3.62 -11.87 -3.82
C ASP A 213 -2.48 -10.83 -3.85
N PHE A 214 -1.25 -11.35 -3.99
CA PHE A 214 0.00 -10.58 -3.89
C PHE A 214 0.15 -9.46 -4.93
N ALA A 215 -0.48 -9.61 -6.10
CA ALA A 215 -0.50 -8.61 -7.17
C ALA A 215 -1.33 -7.35 -6.80
N ASN A 216 -2.09 -7.40 -5.71
CA ASN A 216 -2.86 -6.28 -5.17
C ASN A 216 -2.33 -5.90 -3.78
N PRO A 217 -1.19 -5.18 -3.71
CA PRO A 217 -0.54 -4.86 -2.43
C PRO A 217 -1.40 -3.94 -1.55
N VAL A 218 -2.23 -3.10 -2.16
CA VAL A 218 -3.23 -2.28 -1.48
C VAL A 218 -4.64 -2.69 -1.88
N TYR A 219 -5.54 -2.60 -0.90
CA TYR A 219 -6.97 -2.85 -1.00
C TYR A 219 -7.35 -4.28 -1.40
N SER A 220 -6.49 -5.30 -1.29
CA SER A 220 -6.87 -6.68 -1.63
C SER A 220 -8.13 -7.13 -0.88
N GLU A 221 -9.22 -7.38 -1.61
CA GLU A 221 -10.48 -7.87 -1.03
C GLU A 221 -10.35 -9.32 -0.58
N GLN A 222 -9.61 -10.12 -1.34
CA GLN A 222 -9.37 -11.53 -1.04
C GLN A 222 -8.53 -11.69 0.22
N ARG A 223 -7.42 -10.95 0.33
CA ARG A 223 -6.58 -10.98 1.55
C ARG A 223 -7.34 -10.45 2.76
N ALA A 224 -8.17 -9.41 2.59
CA ALA A 224 -8.98 -8.87 3.68
C ALA A 224 -9.99 -9.89 4.26
N GLN A 225 -10.44 -10.89 3.48
CA GLN A 225 -11.31 -11.96 4.00
C GLN A 225 -10.66 -12.73 5.15
N LEU A 226 -9.32 -12.86 5.16
CA LEU A 226 -8.59 -13.59 6.20
C LEU A 226 -8.78 -13.00 7.60
N LEU A 227 -9.27 -11.76 7.71
CA LEU A 227 -9.63 -11.15 8.99
C LEU A 227 -10.74 -11.93 9.72
N GLU A 228 -11.61 -12.63 8.98
CA GLU A 228 -12.69 -13.47 9.51
C GLU A 228 -12.17 -14.80 10.11
N LEU A 229 -10.88 -15.11 9.95
CA LEU A 229 -10.24 -16.21 10.69
C LEU A 229 -10.06 -15.88 12.18
N VAL A 230 -10.11 -14.60 12.56
CA VAL A 230 -10.08 -14.19 13.97
C VAL A 230 -11.40 -14.59 14.64
N PRO A 231 -11.36 -15.36 15.74
CA PRO A 231 -12.57 -15.80 16.43
C PRO A 231 -13.35 -14.64 17.05
N ALA A 232 -14.65 -14.86 17.34
CA ALA A 232 -15.42 -13.99 18.23
C ALA A 232 -14.83 -14.00 19.65
N ALA A 233 -15.07 -12.94 20.44
CA ALA A 233 -14.50 -12.73 21.78
C ALA A 233 -14.58 -13.94 22.71
N ALA A 234 -15.71 -14.67 22.70
CA ALA A 234 -15.96 -15.83 23.54
C ALA A 234 -15.15 -17.08 23.17
N ALA A 235 -14.46 -17.09 22.02
CA ALA A 235 -13.75 -18.25 21.48
C ALA A 235 -12.22 -18.19 21.66
N LEU A 236 -11.66 -17.11 22.24
CA LEU A 236 -10.30 -17.18 22.76
C LEU A 236 -10.29 -18.01 24.04
N ARG A 237 -9.47 -19.05 24.06
CA ARG A 237 -9.34 -19.93 25.22
C ARG A 237 -8.73 -19.16 26.40
N PRO A 238 -9.14 -19.44 27.65
CA PRO A 238 -8.43 -18.94 28.82
C PRO A 238 -6.94 -19.26 28.73
N GLY A 239 -6.07 -18.28 28.98
CA GLY A 239 -4.63 -18.42 28.84
C GLY A 239 -4.08 -18.21 27.43
N PHE A 240 -4.90 -17.75 26.47
CA PHE A 240 -4.39 -17.37 25.15
C PHE A 240 -3.34 -16.26 25.27
N THR A 241 -2.23 -16.45 24.55
CA THR A 241 -1.16 -15.47 24.39
C THR A 241 -0.94 -15.16 22.92
N LEU A 242 -0.37 -13.98 22.61
CA LEU A 242 -0.12 -13.61 21.21
C LEU A 242 0.82 -14.58 20.49
N GLN A 243 1.72 -15.29 21.19
CA GLN A 243 2.59 -16.29 20.58
C GLN A 243 1.81 -17.46 19.95
N GLN A 244 0.56 -17.68 20.36
CA GLN A 244 -0.32 -18.71 19.80
C GLN A 244 -1.09 -18.23 18.56
N LEU A 245 -0.91 -16.97 18.14
CA LEU A 245 -1.64 -16.36 17.03
C LEU A 245 -1.44 -17.12 15.73
N GLY A 246 -0.21 -17.51 15.40
CA GLY A 246 0.06 -18.23 14.16
C GLY A 246 -0.66 -19.57 14.06
N THR A 247 -0.62 -20.36 15.13
CA THR A 247 -1.35 -21.65 15.23
C THR A 247 -2.86 -21.46 15.14
N LEU A 248 -3.39 -20.41 15.78
CA LEU A 248 -4.81 -20.06 15.69
C LEU A 248 -5.21 -19.77 14.23
N ILE A 249 -4.46 -18.91 13.53
CA ILE A 249 -4.75 -18.55 12.13
C ILE A 249 -4.75 -19.79 11.24
N LEU A 250 -3.71 -20.62 11.33
CA LEU A 250 -3.58 -21.83 10.50
C LEU A 250 -4.71 -22.83 10.74
N SER A 251 -5.01 -23.16 12.00
CA SER A 251 -6.10 -24.10 12.33
C SER A 251 -7.47 -23.60 11.86
N ARG A 252 -7.70 -22.29 11.90
CA ARG A 252 -8.95 -21.69 11.39
C ARG A 252 -8.98 -21.66 9.87
N ALA A 253 -7.85 -21.45 9.21
CA ALA A 253 -7.75 -21.54 7.76
C ALA A 253 -8.05 -22.97 7.28
N GLU A 254 -7.53 -24.00 7.96
CA GLU A 254 -7.82 -25.41 7.65
C GLU A 254 -9.33 -25.73 7.76
N ALA A 255 -9.96 -25.29 8.84
CA ALA A 255 -11.40 -25.43 9.03
C ALA A 255 -12.20 -24.69 7.94
N ALA A 256 -11.82 -23.45 7.60
CA ALA A 256 -12.48 -22.66 6.58
C ALA A 256 -12.32 -23.26 5.16
N ALA A 257 -11.13 -23.79 4.85
CA ALA A 257 -10.80 -24.36 3.54
C ALA A 257 -11.56 -25.66 3.24
N THR A 258 -11.95 -26.41 4.28
CA THR A 258 -12.60 -27.73 4.18
C THR A 258 -14.11 -27.70 4.48
N ALA A 259 -14.64 -26.58 4.99
CA ALA A 259 -16.05 -26.46 5.34
C ALA A 259 -16.98 -26.61 4.12
N ALA A 260 -17.98 -27.48 4.23
CA ALA A 260 -18.87 -27.84 3.11
C ALA A 260 -19.88 -26.75 2.71
N SER A 261 -20.37 -25.90 3.63
CA SER A 261 -21.41 -24.90 3.28
C SER A 261 -21.47 -23.64 4.17
N ASP A 262 -21.03 -23.69 5.43
CA ASP A 262 -21.27 -22.58 6.39
C ASP A 262 -20.26 -21.42 6.32
N VAL A 263 -19.32 -21.48 5.37
CA VAL A 263 -18.24 -20.48 5.21
C VAL A 263 -18.42 -19.73 3.90
N PRO A 264 -18.35 -18.38 3.89
CA PRO A 264 -18.41 -17.59 2.67
C PRO A 264 -17.41 -18.09 1.62
N PRO A 265 -17.79 -18.23 0.34
CA PRO A 265 -16.90 -18.72 -0.72
C PRO A 265 -15.59 -17.91 -0.82
N SER A 266 -15.66 -16.60 -0.60
CA SER A 266 -14.51 -15.69 -0.60
C SER A 266 -13.50 -16.02 0.52
N LEU A 267 -13.99 -16.27 1.74
CA LEU A 267 -13.16 -16.69 2.87
C LEU A 267 -12.56 -18.07 2.62
N ARG A 268 -13.35 -19.02 2.10
CA ARG A 268 -12.85 -20.35 1.74
C ARG A 268 -11.69 -20.26 0.74
N ALA A 269 -11.85 -19.48 -0.33
CA ALA A 269 -10.83 -19.29 -1.35
C ALA A 269 -9.56 -18.64 -0.79
N ALA A 270 -9.70 -17.59 0.03
CA ALA A 270 -8.56 -16.94 0.68
C ALA A 270 -7.82 -17.89 1.64
N ALA A 271 -8.55 -18.68 2.44
CA ALA A 271 -7.98 -19.68 3.34
C ALA A 271 -7.25 -20.80 2.59
N GLN A 272 -7.81 -21.28 1.47
CA GLN A 272 -7.15 -22.26 0.60
C GLN A 272 -5.85 -21.72 0.03
N GLN A 273 -5.84 -20.48 -0.46
CA GLN A 273 -4.63 -19.84 -0.98
C GLN A 273 -3.57 -19.61 0.11
N LEU A 274 -3.99 -19.18 1.30
CA LEU A 274 -3.10 -19.05 2.47
C LEU A 274 -2.40 -20.38 2.78
N LEU A 275 -3.17 -21.48 2.87
CA LEU A 275 -2.60 -22.80 3.15
C LEU A 275 -1.73 -23.31 2.01
N ALA A 276 -2.09 -23.02 0.76
CA ALA A 276 -1.27 -23.39 -0.40
C ALA A 276 0.13 -22.74 -0.30
N TYR A 277 0.20 -21.42 -0.11
CA TYR A 277 1.49 -20.74 0.06
C TYR A 277 2.21 -21.10 1.35
N HIS A 278 1.49 -21.32 2.45
CA HIS A 278 2.10 -21.75 3.71
C HIS A 278 2.77 -23.12 3.61
N ASN A 279 2.31 -23.98 2.71
CA ASN A 279 2.87 -25.32 2.46
C ASN A 279 3.80 -25.38 1.24
N MET A 280 3.78 -24.38 0.35
CA MET A 280 4.58 -24.31 -0.87
C MET A 280 6.07 -24.00 -0.58
N PRO A 281 7.04 -24.79 -1.04
CA PRO A 281 8.47 -24.49 -0.86
C PRO A 281 8.82 -23.02 -1.19
N VAL A 282 9.69 -22.38 -0.38
CA VAL A 282 10.05 -20.97 -0.59
C VAL A 282 10.60 -20.72 -2.00
N LYS A 283 11.37 -21.67 -2.53
CA LYS A 283 11.86 -21.64 -3.91
C LYS A 283 10.74 -21.49 -4.94
N ASP A 284 9.64 -22.23 -4.77
CA ASP A 284 8.52 -22.20 -5.71
C ASP A 284 7.75 -20.87 -5.61
N ILE A 285 7.64 -20.30 -4.40
CA ILE A 285 7.10 -18.94 -4.20
C ILE A 285 7.96 -17.91 -4.94
N MET A 286 9.29 -18.04 -4.85
CA MET A 286 10.20 -17.15 -5.57
C MET A 286 10.07 -17.31 -7.09
N GLU A 287 9.95 -18.53 -7.60
CA GLU A 287 9.72 -18.79 -9.02
C GLU A 287 8.41 -18.14 -9.51
N GLU A 288 7.34 -18.20 -8.70
CA GLU A 288 6.07 -17.55 -9.00
C GLU A 288 6.19 -16.01 -9.02
N LEU A 289 6.85 -15.42 -8.03
CA LEU A 289 7.12 -13.97 -8.01
C LEU A 289 8.01 -13.54 -9.18
N ALA A 290 9.04 -14.31 -9.53
CA ALA A 290 9.90 -14.05 -10.68
C ALA A 290 9.11 -14.12 -12.00
N ALA A 291 8.24 -15.11 -12.17
CA ALA A 291 7.37 -15.24 -13.33
C ALA A 291 6.41 -14.05 -13.45
N TYR A 292 5.81 -13.64 -12.33
CA TYR A 292 4.94 -12.46 -12.27
C TYR A 292 5.69 -11.17 -12.67
N THR A 293 6.86 -10.91 -12.07
CA THR A 293 7.64 -9.69 -12.38
C THR A 293 8.11 -9.66 -13.83
N ALA A 294 8.49 -10.81 -14.40
CA ALA A 294 8.81 -10.95 -15.82
C ALA A 294 7.61 -10.64 -16.72
N SER A 295 6.41 -11.13 -16.37
CA SER A 295 5.18 -10.86 -17.11
C SER A 295 4.81 -9.37 -17.10
N VAL A 296 4.88 -8.73 -15.92
CA VAL A 296 4.63 -7.29 -15.78
C VAL A 296 5.59 -6.47 -16.66
N ARG A 297 6.89 -6.79 -16.62
CA ARG A 297 7.90 -6.11 -17.45
C ARG A 297 7.61 -6.24 -18.95
N ALA A 298 7.23 -7.44 -19.41
CA ALA A 298 6.91 -7.68 -20.81
C ALA A 298 5.66 -6.89 -21.26
N ARG A 299 4.70 -6.70 -20.35
CA ARG A 299 3.43 -6.00 -20.63
C ARG A 299 3.51 -4.48 -20.54
N LEU A 300 4.36 -3.92 -19.69
CA LEU A 300 4.41 -2.48 -19.41
C LEU A 300 4.46 -1.56 -20.64
N PRO A 301 5.27 -1.85 -21.68
CA PRO A 301 5.27 -1.05 -22.90
C PRO A 301 3.98 -1.13 -23.72
N LEU A 302 3.25 -2.25 -23.63
CA LEU A 302 2.06 -2.56 -24.42
C LEU A 302 0.77 -2.11 -23.73
N ASP A 303 0.68 -2.33 -22.42
CA ASP A 303 -0.52 -2.18 -21.61
C ASP A 303 -0.49 -0.93 -20.71
N SER A 304 0.29 0.08 -21.09
CA SER A 304 0.50 1.31 -20.30
C SER A 304 -0.82 1.99 -19.86
N ILE A 305 -1.84 1.99 -20.72
CA ILE A 305 -3.15 2.54 -20.40
C ILE A 305 -3.91 1.71 -19.35
N GLU A 306 -3.78 0.39 -19.36
CA GLU A 306 -4.44 -0.49 -18.39
C GLU A 306 -3.82 -0.33 -17.01
N TYR A 307 -2.49 -0.20 -16.92
CA TYR A 307 -1.83 0.12 -15.65
C TYR A 307 -2.21 1.50 -15.12
N GLN A 308 -2.39 2.51 -15.98
CA GLN A 308 -2.90 3.81 -15.54
C GLN A 308 -4.38 3.75 -15.10
N ARG A 309 -5.21 2.92 -15.74
CA ARG A 309 -6.58 2.66 -15.30
C ARG A 309 -6.62 1.98 -13.94
N LEU A 310 -5.74 0.99 -13.71
CA LEU A 310 -5.58 0.34 -12.40
C LEU A 310 -5.10 1.35 -11.34
N ALA A 311 -4.13 2.19 -11.66
CA ALA A 311 -3.69 3.28 -10.80
C ALA A 311 -4.85 4.22 -10.43
N GLU A 312 -5.65 4.66 -11.41
CA GLU A 312 -6.82 5.49 -11.13
C GLU A 312 -7.87 4.75 -10.30
N SER A 313 -8.07 3.45 -10.52
CA SER A 313 -8.98 2.65 -9.69
C SER A 313 -8.57 2.69 -8.21
N ARG A 314 -7.28 2.49 -7.91
CA ARG A 314 -6.75 2.57 -6.54
C ARG A 314 -6.82 4.00 -5.97
N ARG A 315 -6.58 5.02 -6.80
CA ARG A 315 -6.77 6.43 -6.42
C ARG A 315 -8.22 6.74 -6.07
N ARG A 316 -9.21 6.18 -6.79
CA ARG A 316 -10.64 6.36 -6.47
C ARG A 316 -10.99 5.78 -5.11
N VAL A 317 -10.44 4.62 -4.75
CA VAL A 317 -10.61 4.05 -3.39
C VAL A 317 -10.01 5.00 -2.35
N PHE A 318 -8.77 5.45 -2.55
CA PHE A 318 -8.13 6.39 -1.62
C PHE A 318 -8.90 7.71 -1.48
N LYS A 319 -9.41 8.28 -2.59
CA LYS A 319 -10.20 9.54 -2.61
C LYS A 319 -11.49 9.46 -1.79
N ARG A 320 -11.98 8.26 -1.47
CA ARG A 320 -13.15 8.05 -0.59
C ARG A 320 -12.79 8.04 0.90
N SER A 321 -11.52 7.86 1.25
CA SER A 321 -11.06 7.84 2.64
C SER A 321 -10.96 9.25 3.22
N ALA A 322 -11.05 9.36 4.56
CA ALA A 322 -10.74 10.60 5.28
C ALA A 322 -9.29 11.08 5.08
N LEU A 323 -8.42 10.19 4.60
CA LEU A 323 -7.04 10.51 4.23
C LEU A 323 -6.96 11.35 2.93
N SER A 324 -8.04 11.50 2.15
CA SER A 324 -8.03 12.39 0.99
C SER A 324 -8.50 13.81 1.34
N GLU A 325 -7.75 14.50 2.20
CA GLU A 325 -8.14 15.81 2.74
C GLU A 325 -7.71 17.00 1.87
N PHE A 326 -6.62 16.86 1.12
CA PHE A 326 -6.07 17.96 0.32
C PHE A 326 -6.45 17.81 -1.16
N ALA A 327 -7.10 18.83 -1.69
CA ALA A 327 -7.17 19.02 -3.13
C ALA A 327 -5.76 19.05 -3.74
N LEU A 328 -5.61 18.73 -5.03
CA LEU A 328 -4.32 18.63 -5.73
C LEU A 328 -3.42 17.44 -5.29
N THR A 329 -3.88 16.51 -4.45
CA THR A 329 -3.04 15.34 -4.04
C THR A 329 -2.86 14.37 -5.16
N LEU A 330 -3.94 14.08 -5.89
CA LEU A 330 -3.93 13.10 -6.95
C LEU A 330 -4.54 13.74 -8.19
N PRO A 331 -4.11 13.33 -9.39
CA PRO A 331 -4.81 13.71 -10.61
C PRO A 331 -6.24 13.17 -10.58
N VAL A 332 -7.11 13.81 -11.36
CA VAL A 332 -8.44 13.31 -11.73
C VAL A 332 -8.43 13.01 -13.23
N THR A 333 -9.28 12.08 -13.65
CA THR A 333 -9.38 11.64 -15.05
C THR A 333 -10.82 11.85 -15.57
N ASN A 334 -11.10 11.37 -16.77
CA ASN A 334 -12.45 11.23 -17.31
C ASN A 334 -13.14 9.91 -16.92
N ILE A 335 -12.49 9.05 -16.13
CA ILE A 335 -13.08 7.81 -15.63
C ILE A 335 -14.12 8.17 -14.55
N PRO A 336 -15.36 7.64 -14.62
CA PRO A 336 -16.39 7.91 -13.62
C PRO A 336 -15.96 7.57 -12.19
N ALA A 337 -16.43 8.36 -11.21
CA ALA A 337 -16.09 8.18 -9.80
C ALA A 337 -16.66 6.87 -9.19
N ASP A 338 -17.68 6.32 -9.83
CA ASP A 338 -18.37 5.06 -9.53
C ASP A 338 -17.95 3.90 -10.45
N ALA A 339 -17.01 4.13 -11.37
CA ALA A 339 -16.52 3.07 -12.25
C ALA A 339 -15.96 1.90 -11.44
N ALA A 340 -16.33 0.68 -11.83
CA ALA A 340 -15.97 -0.56 -11.17
C ALA A 340 -14.48 -0.63 -10.82
N ARG A 341 -14.18 -1.36 -9.75
CA ARG A 341 -12.81 -1.52 -9.30
C ARG A 341 -12.05 -2.37 -10.31
N LEU A 342 -10.76 -2.10 -10.45
CA LEU A 342 -9.84 -2.95 -11.20
C LEU A 342 -8.89 -3.65 -10.24
N THR A 343 -8.53 -4.88 -10.60
CA THR A 343 -7.55 -5.72 -9.90
C THR A 343 -6.50 -6.19 -10.89
N MET A 344 -5.32 -6.52 -10.37
CA MET A 344 -4.27 -7.14 -11.16
C MET A 344 -4.20 -8.64 -10.86
N ARG A 345 -4.02 -9.45 -11.89
CA ARG A 345 -3.82 -10.90 -11.77
C ARG A 345 -2.34 -11.26 -11.61
N ALA A 346 -2.08 -12.49 -11.20
CA ALA A 346 -0.73 -13.07 -11.08
C ALA A 346 0.01 -13.23 -12.43
N ASP A 347 -0.65 -13.01 -13.56
CA ASP A 347 -0.03 -12.92 -14.89
C ASP A 347 0.23 -11.46 -15.33
N GLY A 348 0.01 -10.48 -14.45
CA GLY A 348 0.17 -9.06 -14.74
C GLY A 348 -0.95 -8.42 -15.55
N THR A 349 -2.00 -9.17 -15.94
CA THR A 349 -3.18 -8.57 -16.60
C THR A 349 -4.03 -7.78 -15.62
N VAL A 350 -4.71 -6.75 -16.13
CA VAL A 350 -5.70 -5.97 -15.39
C VAL A 350 -7.09 -6.46 -15.77
N GLU A 351 -7.93 -6.67 -14.76
CA GLU A 351 -9.32 -7.04 -14.96
C GLU A 351 -10.27 -6.22 -14.09
N GLN A 352 -11.57 -6.35 -14.38
CA GLN A 352 -12.61 -5.82 -13.50
C GLN A 352 -12.71 -6.69 -12.25
N GLY A 353 -12.56 -6.05 -11.09
CA GLY A 353 -12.76 -6.65 -9.77
C GLY A 353 -14.18 -6.39 -9.23
N GLY A 354 -14.29 -6.36 -7.90
CA GLY A 354 -15.55 -6.05 -7.21
C GLY A 354 -16.04 -4.60 -7.38
N ASP A 355 -17.19 -4.30 -6.79
CA ASP A 355 -17.69 -2.93 -6.69
C ASP A 355 -16.79 -2.09 -5.79
N LEU A 356 -16.77 -0.76 -6.00
CA LEU A 356 -16.05 0.11 -5.10
C LEU A 356 -16.67 0.02 -3.70
N PRO A 357 -15.87 -0.11 -2.62
CA PRO A 357 -16.41 -0.20 -1.27
C PRO A 357 -17.31 1.01 -0.99
N GLU A 358 -18.50 0.73 -0.43
CA GLU A 358 -19.39 1.77 0.06
C GLU A 358 -18.64 2.63 1.09
N LYS A 359 -18.94 3.94 1.12
CA LYS A 359 -18.50 4.78 2.22
C LYS A 359 -19.15 4.24 3.49
N ARG A 360 -18.39 3.52 4.32
CA ARG A 360 -18.86 3.14 5.65
C ARG A 360 -18.79 4.35 6.56
N GLU A 361 -19.95 4.90 6.92
CA GLU A 361 -20.10 5.77 8.08
C GLU A 361 -20.06 4.89 9.34
N CYS A 362 -19.29 5.27 10.37
CA CYS A 362 -19.37 4.58 11.65
C CYS A 362 -20.73 4.82 12.32
N ASP A 363 -21.18 3.85 13.12
CA ASP A 363 -22.29 4.00 14.07
C ASP A 363 -22.08 5.12 15.12
N ASP A 364 -20.88 5.71 15.22
CA ASP A 364 -20.55 6.83 16.12
C ASP A 364 -20.38 8.19 15.43
N GLY A 365 -20.67 8.27 14.12
CA GLY A 365 -20.52 9.50 13.32
C GLY A 365 -19.06 9.87 12.99
N ARG A 366 -18.09 9.02 13.31
CA ARG A 366 -16.71 9.15 12.80
C ARG A 366 -16.59 8.45 11.45
N LEU A 367 -15.64 8.89 10.63
CA LEU A 367 -15.28 8.17 9.41
C LEU A 367 -14.30 7.05 9.81
N GLU A 368 -14.65 5.78 9.64
CA GLU A 368 -13.62 4.72 9.71
C GLU A 368 -12.62 5.00 8.57
N PRO A 369 -11.30 4.94 8.84
CA PRO A 369 -10.35 4.68 7.77
C PRO A 369 -10.72 3.32 7.17
N ILE A 370 -10.95 3.29 5.85
CA ILE A 370 -11.07 2.06 5.05
C ILE A 370 -9.90 1.15 5.38
#